data_AF-M7AXD9-F1
#
_entry.id   AF-M7AXD9-F1
#
_cell.length_a   1.000
_cell.length_b   1.000
_cell.length_c   1.000
_cell.angle_alpha   90.00
_cell.angle_beta   90.00
_cell.angle_gamma   90.00
#
_symmetry.space_group_name_H-M   'P 1'
#
loop_
_entity.id
_entity.type
_entity.pdbx_description
1 polymer ?
#
loop_
_entity_poly.entity_id
_entity_poly.type
_entity_poly.pdbx_seq_one_letter_code
_entity_poly.pdbx_strand_id
1 'polypeptide(L)'
;MLTDRKRELECRLSAMMEENDLLQGTVEELQERVLVLERQSHDKDLQLHQSQLELQEVRLSCRQLQGKVEELSEERSLQSFNTTSTSLLSEIEQSMEAEELEQEREQLRLQLWEAYCQVRYLCSHLRGNDSADSAVSTDSSMDESSETSSAKDVPAGSLRAGLNELKRLIQSVLDGTDSPSSRRSDDDALEEQIRQTSEDSRALRELMEGERGKLRQSLEELQRLHSQVTLLSVEMTALKEERDRLRGSAEDKETNEQLLKAIRDRDEAIANLPERLASQYCIFTCHHNSIFKSSFSVYIHLPQSVHAQKQIHGRSSDSGKVTLLSVEMTALKEERDRLRGSAEDKETNEQLLKAIRDRDEAIAKKNAVEMELAKCKIDMMSLNSQLLDAIQQKLNLSQQLEAWQDDMHRVIDQQLMDKHLKEWSQPAYSFSNGYRAKRCARPSPVFRPEQQGDEPIGAERNRLFSFFKKN
;
A
#
# COMPACT_ATOMS: atom_id res chain seq x y z
N MET A 1 -82.40 67.23 2.45
CA MET A 1 -82.94 65.85 2.47
C MET A 1 -82.21 64.95 1.48
N LEU A 2 -82.50 64.99 0.17
CA LEU A 2 -81.84 64.10 -0.81
C LEU A 2 -80.33 64.37 -0.98
N THR A 3 -79.93 65.64 -0.97
CA THR A 3 -78.53 66.06 -1.04
C THR A 3 -77.72 65.59 0.16
N ASP A 4 -78.31 65.60 1.34
CA ASP A 4 -77.63 65.21 2.58
C ASP A 4 -77.48 63.69 2.65
N ARG A 5 -78.51 62.95 2.22
CA ARG A 5 -78.43 61.49 2.07
C ARG A 5 -77.40 61.07 1.03
N LYS A 6 -77.29 61.80 -0.09
CA LYS A 6 -76.24 61.57 -1.10
C LYS A 6 -74.85 61.76 -0.49
N ARG A 7 -74.60 62.88 0.22
CA ARG A 7 -73.32 63.14 0.89
C ARG A 7 -72.98 62.08 1.94
N GLU A 8 -73.96 61.63 2.73
CA GLU A 8 -73.76 60.56 3.71
C GLU A 8 -73.33 59.25 3.03
N LEU A 9 -73.97 58.88 1.92
CA LEU A 9 -73.59 57.69 1.14
C LEU A 9 -72.19 57.85 0.51
N GLU A 10 -71.86 59.03 -0.01
CA GLU A 10 -70.52 59.34 -0.52
C GLU A 10 -69.46 59.20 0.59
N CYS A 11 -69.69 59.76 1.77
CA CYS A 11 -68.77 59.61 2.91
C CYS A 11 -68.60 58.15 3.34
N ARG A 12 -69.69 57.36 3.37
CA ARG A 12 -69.61 55.92 3.71
C ARG A 12 -68.87 55.12 2.63
N LEU A 13 -69.07 55.45 1.37
CA LEU A 13 -68.33 54.83 0.26
C LEU A 13 -66.84 55.14 0.38
N SER A 14 -66.47 56.41 0.63
CA SER A 14 -65.07 56.81 0.84
C SER A 14 -64.44 56.08 2.03
N ALA A 15 -65.12 55.99 3.17
CA ALA A 15 -64.61 55.27 4.34
C ALA A 15 -64.41 53.77 4.06
N MET A 16 -65.36 53.13 3.34
CA MET A 16 -65.23 51.73 2.94
C MET A 16 -64.09 51.51 1.93
N MET A 17 -63.84 52.48 1.05
CA MET A 17 -62.71 52.42 0.11
C MET A 17 -61.38 52.53 0.85
N GLU A 18 -61.25 53.48 1.79
CA GLU A 18 -60.05 53.62 2.62
C GLU A 18 -59.77 52.36 3.44
N GLU A 19 -60.82 51.75 4.02
CA GLU A 19 -60.69 50.47 4.73
C GLU A 19 -60.26 49.33 3.79
N ASN A 20 -60.76 49.30 2.55
CA ASN A 20 -60.38 48.31 1.55
C ASN A 20 -58.91 48.46 1.15
N ASP A 21 -58.44 49.69 0.91
CA ASP A 21 -57.05 49.99 0.60
C ASP A 21 -56.11 49.58 1.75
N LEU A 22 -56.50 49.83 3.00
CA LEU A 22 -55.79 49.37 4.20
C LEU A 22 -55.74 47.83 4.27
N LEU A 23 -56.87 47.16 4.07
CA LEU A 23 -56.93 45.70 4.08
C LEU A 23 -56.07 45.10 2.96
N GLN A 24 -56.11 45.68 1.77
CA GLN A 24 -55.29 45.24 0.65
C GLN A 24 -53.80 45.37 0.98
N GLY A 25 -53.36 46.48 1.60
CA GLY A 25 -52.00 46.62 2.10
C GLY A 25 -51.62 45.54 3.12
N THR A 26 -52.51 45.23 4.08
CA THR A 26 -52.23 44.15 5.05
C THR A 26 -52.16 42.76 4.41
N VAL A 27 -52.95 42.52 3.36
CA VAL A 27 -52.91 41.27 2.61
C VAL A 27 -51.59 41.15 1.85
N GLU A 28 -51.12 42.22 1.21
CA GLU A 28 -49.83 42.26 0.52
C GLU A 28 -48.66 42.00 1.49
N GLU A 29 -48.66 42.66 2.66
CA GLU A 29 -47.65 42.41 3.71
C GLU A 29 -47.66 40.96 4.23
N LEU A 30 -48.86 40.38 4.43
CA LEU A 30 -48.99 38.99 4.85
C LEU A 30 -48.54 38.02 3.76
N GLN A 31 -48.81 38.32 2.49
CA GLN A 31 -48.32 37.53 1.35
C GLN A 31 -46.79 37.55 1.27
N GLU A 32 -46.15 38.71 1.43
CA GLU A 32 -44.69 38.82 1.50
C GLU A 32 -44.12 38.00 2.66
N ARG A 33 -44.76 38.07 3.84
CA ARG A 33 -44.33 37.32 5.01
C ARG A 33 -44.46 35.81 4.81
N VAL A 34 -45.52 35.34 4.14
CA VAL A 34 -45.69 33.92 3.78
C VAL A 34 -44.58 33.49 2.84
N LEU A 35 -44.28 34.26 1.79
CA LEU A 35 -43.20 33.94 0.85
C LEU A 35 -41.83 33.82 1.54
N VAL A 36 -41.54 34.69 2.50
CA VAL A 36 -40.28 34.61 3.29
C VAL A 36 -40.25 33.36 4.16
N LEU A 37 -41.36 33.03 4.83
CA LEU A 37 -41.44 31.82 5.66
C LEU A 37 -41.35 30.54 4.82
N GLU A 38 -41.95 30.52 3.64
CA GLU A 38 -41.83 29.41 2.69
C GLU A 38 -40.37 29.22 2.26
N ARG A 39 -39.67 30.29 1.89
CA ARG A 39 -38.23 30.22 1.57
C ARG A 39 -37.42 29.69 2.75
N GLN A 40 -37.66 30.21 3.96
CA GLN A 40 -36.98 29.73 5.17
C GLN A 40 -37.28 28.27 5.49
N SER A 41 -38.49 27.77 5.20
CA SER A 41 -38.83 26.35 5.36
C SER A 41 -38.04 25.50 4.37
N HIS A 42 -38.03 25.89 3.10
CA HIS A 42 -37.28 25.19 2.05
C HIS A 42 -35.78 25.15 2.38
N ASP A 43 -35.20 26.27 2.83
CA ASP A 43 -33.79 26.32 3.24
C ASP A 43 -33.49 25.37 4.41
N LYS A 44 -34.38 25.30 5.41
CA LYS A 44 -34.25 24.36 6.52
C LYS A 44 -34.38 22.90 6.08
N ASP A 45 -35.29 22.60 5.15
CA ASP A 45 -35.45 21.26 4.60
C ASP A 45 -34.20 20.82 3.82
N LEU A 46 -33.59 21.74 3.07
CA LEU A 46 -32.29 21.50 2.41
C LEU A 46 -31.16 21.25 3.42
N GLN A 47 -31.08 22.05 4.49
CA GLN A 47 -30.10 21.84 5.56
C GLN A 47 -30.29 20.51 6.28
N LEU A 48 -31.53 20.12 6.58
CA LEU A 48 -31.84 18.82 7.17
C LEU A 48 -31.44 17.67 6.24
N HIS A 49 -31.71 17.79 4.94
CA HIS A 49 -31.32 16.78 3.97
C HIS A 49 -29.78 16.65 3.89
N GLN A 50 -29.05 17.76 3.87
CA GLN A 50 -27.59 17.75 3.90
C GLN A 50 -27.06 17.08 5.18
N SER A 51 -27.57 17.45 6.34
CA SER A 51 -27.16 16.83 7.62
C SER A 51 -27.47 15.33 7.67
N GLN A 52 -28.56 14.87 7.05
CA GLN A 52 -28.87 13.44 6.94
C GLN A 52 -27.85 12.68 6.08
N LEU A 53 -27.38 13.27 4.98
CA LEU A 53 -26.35 12.68 4.12
C LEU A 53 -25.01 12.59 4.86
N GLU A 54 -24.59 13.66 5.54
CA GLU A 54 -23.37 13.68 6.36
C GLU A 54 -23.44 12.62 7.49
N LEU A 55 -24.59 12.48 8.15
CA LEU A 55 -24.80 11.46 9.17
C LEU A 55 -24.73 10.04 8.58
N GLN A 56 -25.24 9.81 7.37
CA GLN A 56 -25.14 8.53 6.69
C GLN A 56 -23.68 8.19 6.34
N GLU A 57 -22.91 9.17 5.86
CA GLU A 57 -21.49 9.01 5.56
C GLU A 57 -20.69 8.66 6.83
N VAL A 58 -20.90 9.41 7.92
CA VAL A 58 -20.26 9.13 9.21
C VAL A 58 -20.62 7.73 9.72
N ARG A 59 -21.88 7.30 9.60
CA ARG A 59 -22.31 5.95 9.98
C ARG A 59 -21.62 4.87 9.16
N LEU A 60 -21.46 5.07 7.86
CA LEU A 60 -20.72 4.13 7.00
C LEU A 60 -19.24 4.09 7.37
N SER A 61 -18.63 5.24 7.63
CA SER A 61 -17.25 5.34 8.10
C SER A 61 -17.05 4.65 9.46
N CYS A 62 -17.95 4.86 10.42
CA CYS A 62 -17.94 4.16 11.70
C CYS A 62 -18.01 2.63 11.53
N ARG A 63 -18.87 2.11 10.64
CA ARG A 63 -18.94 0.67 10.36
C ARG A 63 -17.65 0.14 9.73
N GLN A 64 -17.06 0.90 8.81
CA GLN A 64 -15.78 0.53 8.19
C GLN A 64 -14.63 0.51 9.20
N LEU A 65 -14.54 1.54 10.05
CA LEU A 65 -13.55 1.59 11.12
C LEU A 65 -13.76 0.48 12.14
N GLN A 66 -15.02 0.16 12.48
CA GLN A 66 -15.34 -0.97 13.33
C GLN A 66 -14.86 -2.28 12.72
N GLY A 67 -15.12 -2.52 11.42
CA GLY A 67 -14.57 -3.69 10.72
C GLY A 67 -13.05 -3.76 10.77
N LYS A 68 -12.36 -2.63 10.56
CA LYS A 68 -10.88 -2.57 10.70
C LYS A 68 -10.41 -2.86 12.13
N VAL A 69 -11.13 -2.41 13.15
CA VAL A 69 -10.81 -2.72 14.55
C VAL A 69 -11.00 -4.20 14.83
N GLU A 70 -12.06 -4.81 14.29
CA GLU A 70 -12.30 -6.25 14.38
C GLU A 70 -11.18 -7.03 13.67
N GLU A 71 -10.82 -6.68 12.43
CA GLU A 71 -9.68 -7.25 11.70
C GLU A 71 -8.36 -7.15 12.48
N LEU A 72 -8.00 -5.95 12.98
CA LEU A 72 -6.80 -5.76 13.80
C LEU A 72 -6.85 -6.54 15.12
N SER A 73 -8.04 -6.72 15.69
CA SER A 73 -8.22 -7.52 16.91
C SER A 73 -8.05 -9.01 16.62
N GLU A 74 -8.50 -9.49 15.46
CA GLU A 74 -8.29 -10.85 14.98
C GLU A 74 -6.82 -11.07 14.64
N GLU A 75 -6.14 -10.14 13.96
CA GLU A 75 -4.71 -10.18 13.72
C GLU A 75 -3.91 -10.23 15.03
N ARG A 76 -4.26 -9.40 16.02
CA ARG A 76 -3.65 -9.44 17.34
C ARG A 76 -3.95 -10.74 18.08
N SER A 77 -5.15 -11.29 17.92
CA SER A 77 -5.53 -12.59 18.48
C SER A 77 -4.71 -13.71 17.84
N LEU A 78 -4.59 -13.74 16.52
CA LEU A 78 -3.75 -14.67 15.77
C LEU A 78 -2.27 -14.50 16.12
N GLN A 79 -1.80 -13.28 16.32
CA GLN A 79 -0.45 -13.00 16.81
C GLN A 79 -0.28 -13.48 18.25
N SER A 80 -1.29 -13.34 19.11
CA SER A 80 -1.30 -13.88 20.47
C SER A 80 -1.36 -15.41 20.50
N PHE A 81 -2.07 -16.01 19.55
CA PHE A 81 -2.07 -17.45 19.31
C PHE A 81 -0.72 -17.90 18.76
N ASN A 82 -0.05 -17.09 17.93
CA ASN A 82 1.31 -17.34 17.46
C ASN A 82 2.38 -17.09 18.54
N THR A 83 2.13 -16.24 19.54
CA THR A 83 3.02 -16.07 20.70
C THR A 83 2.77 -17.12 21.77
N THR A 84 1.57 -17.70 21.84
CA THR A 84 1.34 -18.94 22.60
C THR A 84 1.76 -20.18 21.80
N SER A 85 1.85 -20.04 20.48
CA SER A 85 2.62 -20.88 19.55
C SER A 85 4.06 -20.36 19.38
N THR A 86 4.66 -19.81 20.44
CA THR A 86 6.00 -20.26 20.81
C THR A 86 5.83 -21.63 21.51
N SER A 87 4.95 -22.50 21.01
CA SER A 87 5.29 -23.64 20.16
C SER A 87 6.38 -24.44 20.82
N LEU A 88 6.05 -25.68 21.16
CA LEU A 88 6.98 -26.72 21.60
C LEU A 88 8.34 -26.62 20.89
N LEU A 89 8.42 -26.21 19.62
CA LEU A 89 9.68 -25.98 18.92
C LEU A 89 10.57 -24.89 19.54
N SER A 90 10.04 -23.73 19.93
CA SER A 90 10.83 -22.70 20.62
C SER A 90 11.20 -23.10 22.05
N GLU A 91 10.36 -23.88 22.72
CA GLU A 91 10.65 -24.42 24.06
C GLU A 91 11.66 -25.57 23.99
N ILE A 92 11.59 -26.41 22.95
CA ILE A 92 12.56 -27.48 22.63
C ILE A 92 13.88 -26.86 22.17
N GLU A 93 13.87 -25.81 21.33
CA GLU A 93 15.08 -25.09 20.94
C GLU A 93 15.75 -24.48 22.17
N GLN A 94 15.02 -23.77 23.02
CA GLN A 94 15.58 -23.21 24.27
C GLN A 94 16.04 -24.30 25.24
N SER A 95 15.34 -25.44 25.32
CA SER A 95 15.73 -26.58 26.16
C SER A 95 16.98 -27.28 25.62
N MET A 96 17.09 -27.42 24.30
CA MET A 96 18.22 -28.04 23.62
C MET A 96 19.46 -27.13 23.74
N GLU A 97 19.31 -25.82 23.55
CA GLU A 97 20.37 -24.83 23.77
C GLU A 97 20.82 -24.84 25.24
N ALA A 98 19.88 -24.99 26.19
CA ALA A 98 20.21 -25.12 27.61
C ALA A 98 20.96 -26.44 27.94
N GLU A 99 20.58 -27.55 27.29
CA GLU A 99 21.24 -28.85 27.45
C GLU A 99 22.65 -28.86 26.83
N GLU A 100 22.83 -28.24 25.66
CA GLU A 100 24.15 -28.03 25.04
C GLU A 100 25.08 -27.24 25.97
N LEU A 101 24.61 -26.13 26.53
CA LEU A 101 25.39 -25.34 27.49
C LEU A 101 25.70 -26.12 28.77
N GLU A 102 24.80 -26.97 29.23
CA GLU A 102 25.04 -27.84 30.38
C GLU A 102 26.07 -28.93 30.08
N GLN A 103 26.06 -29.50 28.87
CA GLN A 103 27.09 -30.42 28.39
C GLN A 103 28.45 -29.74 28.27
N GLU A 104 28.51 -28.53 27.69
CA GLU A 104 29.74 -27.73 27.61
C GLU A 104 30.30 -27.42 29.00
N ARG A 105 29.44 -27.05 29.95
CA ARG A 105 29.82 -26.80 31.34
C ARG A 105 30.39 -28.05 32.01
N GLU A 106 29.77 -29.21 31.81
CA GLU A 106 30.25 -30.48 32.38
C GLU A 106 31.54 -30.95 31.71
N GLN A 107 31.71 -30.73 30.41
CA GLN A 107 32.95 -31.00 29.70
C GLN A 107 34.10 -30.11 30.19
N LEU A 108 33.86 -28.80 30.37
CA LEU A 108 34.82 -27.89 30.99
C LEU A 108 35.17 -28.32 32.41
N ARG A 109 34.19 -28.85 33.16
CA ARG A 109 34.40 -29.36 34.52
C ARG A 109 35.31 -30.59 34.54
N LEU A 110 35.14 -31.52 33.59
CA LEU A 110 36.02 -32.68 33.42
C LEU A 110 37.44 -32.27 33.04
N GLN A 111 37.59 -31.37 32.06
CA GLN A 111 38.90 -30.84 31.66
C GLN A 111 39.61 -30.13 32.83
N LEU A 112 38.87 -29.37 33.62
CA LEU A 112 39.41 -28.71 34.81
C LEU A 112 39.89 -29.72 35.87
N TRP A 113 39.14 -30.81 36.06
CA TRP A 113 39.53 -31.90 36.95
C TRP A 113 40.79 -32.63 36.44
N GLU A 114 40.87 -32.94 35.15
CA GLU A 114 42.05 -33.55 34.53
C GLU A 114 43.29 -32.65 34.70
N ALA A 115 43.15 -31.35 34.43
CA ALA A 115 44.21 -30.37 34.64
C ALA A 115 44.65 -30.32 36.11
N TYR A 116 43.69 -30.36 37.04
CA TYR A 116 43.99 -30.44 38.48
C TYR A 116 44.76 -31.71 38.85
N CYS A 117 44.33 -32.88 38.37
CA CYS A 117 45.02 -34.14 38.58
C CYS A 117 46.44 -34.13 37.99
N GLN A 118 46.62 -33.56 36.80
CA GLN A 118 47.93 -33.40 36.16
C GLN A 118 48.86 -32.49 36.98
N VAL A 119 48.37 -31.34 37.45
CA VAL A 119 49.13 -30.43 38.33
C VAL A 119 49.53 -31.13 39.62
N ARG A 120 48.59 -31.86 40.24
CA ARG A 120 48.84 -32.68 41.44
C ARG A 120 49.92 -33.74 41.19
N TYR A 121 49.86 -34.43 40.06
CA TYR A 121 50.85 -35.42 39.64
C TYR A 121 52.24 -34.78 39.47
N LEU A 122 52.33 -33.64 38.77
CA LEU A 122 53.58 -32.90 38.57
C LEU A 122 54.19 -32.43 39.91
N CYS A 123 53.38 -31.90 40.81
CA CYS A 123 53.82 -31.54 42.16
C CYS A 123 54.38 -32.74 42.93
N SER A 124 53.75 -33.91 42.83
CA SER A 124 54.23 -35.14 43.46
C SER A 124 55.53 -35.64 42.81
N HIS A 125 55.64 -35.54 41.48
CA HIS A 125 56.84 -35.95 40.75
C HIS A 125 58.06 -35.07 41.07
N LEU A 126 57.87 -33.75 41.13
CA LEU A 126 58.93 -32.80 41.51
C LEU A 126 59.35 -32.99 42.98
N ARG A 127 58.40 -33.27 43.89
CA ARG A 127 58.69 -33.61 45.29
C ARG A 127 59.44 -34.94 45.44
N GLY A 128 59.14 -35.92 44.57
CA GLY A 128 59.82 -37.22 44.52
C GLY A 128 61.26 -37.15 43.98
N ASN A 129 61.65 -36.04 43.34
CA ASN A 129 63.03 -35.79 42.95
C ASN A 129 63.86 -35.17 44.10
N ASP A 130 63.22 -34.62 45.14
CA ASP A 130 63.87 -34.10 46.36
C ASP A 130 64.02 -35.17 47.47
N SER A 131 63.45 -36.37 47.31
CA SER A 131 63.42 -37.40 48.37
C SER A 131 64.66 -38.30 48.46
N ALA A 132 65.71 -38.02 47.70
CA ALA A 132 66.96 -38.77 47.79
C ALA A 132 67.88 -38.33 48.95
N ASP A 133 67.59 -37.25 49.68
CA ASP A 133 68.46 -36.83 50.80
C ASP A 133 67.75 -35.95 51.83
N SER A 134 66.93 -36.54 52.72
CA SER A 134 66.81 -36.04 54.10
C SER A 134 66.05 -37.01 55.01
N ALA A 135 66.81 -37.80 55.75
CA ALA A 135 66.32 -38.50 56.93
C ALA A 135 66.35 -37.55 58.13
N VAL A 136 65.25 -36.85 58.41
CA VAL A 136 64.92 -36.40 59.77
C VAL A 136 63.42 -36.15 59.86
N SER A 137 62.76 -36.87 60.77
CA SER A 137 61.35 -36.69 61.07
C SER A 137 61.14 -35.43 61.91
N THR A 138 60.21 -34.58 61.48
CA THR A 138 59.45 -33.74 62.41
C THR A 138 58.04 -33.56 61.86
N ASP A 139 57.08 -34.15 62.57
CA ASP A 139 55.74 -33.63 62.82
C ASP A 139 55.16 -32.67 61.77
N SER A 140 54.26 -33.20 60.95
CA SER A 140 53.10 -32.44 60.48
C SER A 140 51.98 -33.43 60.17
N SER A 141 51.19 -33.74 61.21
CA SER A 141 49.84 -34.26 61.02
C SER A 141 48.95 -33.15 60.50
N MET A 142 48.76 -33.09 59.18
CA MET A 142 47.55 -32.54 58.59
C MET A 142 47.06 -33.56 57.59
N ASP A 143 46.15 -34.39 58.09
CA ASP A 143 45.11 -35.02 57.31
C ASP A 143 44.47 -33.98 56.40
N GLU A 144 44.66 -34.14 55.09
CA GLU A 144 43.73 -33.75 54.03
C GLU A 144 44.01 -34.68 52.85
N SER A 145 44.08 -35.98 53.13
CA SER A 145 44.02 -37.03 52.11
C SER A 145 42.59 -37.55 52.06
N SER A 146 41.65 -36.66 51.74
CA SER A 146 40.28 -37.04 51.45
C SER A 146 39.96 -36.69 50.00
N GLU A 147 40.20 -37.69 49.15
CA GLU A 147 39.28 -38.13 48.10
C GLU A 147 38.42 -37.04 47.41
N THR A 148 38.96 -36.44 46.34
CA THR A 148 38.11 -35.93 45.25
C THR A 148 38.21 -36.88 44.07
N SER A 149 37.69 -38.09 44.28
CA SER A 149 37.60 -39.16 43.26
C SER A 149 36.59 -38.86 42.16
N SER A 150 35.99 -37.66 42.16
CA SER A 150 34.91 -37.24 41.27
C SER A 150 35.09 -35.79 40.83
N ALA A 151 34.85 -35.52 39.54
CA ALA A 151 34.83 -34.16 38.98
C ALA A 151 33.79 -33.26 39.67
N LYS A 152 32.78 -33.84 40.35
CA LYS A 152 31.72 -33.12 41.05
C LYS A 152 32.14 -32.46 42.37
N ASP A 153 33.32 -32.77 42.89
CA ASP A 153 33.71 -32.36 44.25
C ASP A 153 34.99 -31.51 44.32
N VAL A 154 35.48 -30.93 43.21
CA VAL A 154 36.66 -30.04 43.25
C VAL A 154 36.27 -28.70 43.92
N PRO A 155 36.79 -28.38 45.12
CA PRO A 155 36.48 -27.12 45.78
C PRO A 155 37.05 -25.93 45.00
N ALA A 156 36.32 -24.81 45.00
CA ALA A 156 36.77 -23.58 44.36
C ALA A 156 38.12 -23.14 44.96
N GLY A 157 39.13 -22.98 44.10
CA GLY A 157 40.48 -22.57 44.51
C GLY A 157 41.51 -23.70 44.67
N SER A 158 41.11 -24.97 44.60
CA SER A 158 42.04 -26.12 44.71
C SER A 158 43.06 -26.18 43.57
N LEU A 159 42.65 -25.88 42.34
CA LEU A 159 43.58 -25.77 41.21
C LEU A 159 44.56 -24.60 41.39
N ARG A 160 44.06 -23.46 41.89
CA ARG A 160 44.91 -22.29 42.17
C ARG A 160 45.94 -22.59 43.25
N ALA A 161 45.55 -23.32 44.30
CA ALA A 161 46.48 -23.79 45.34
C ALA A 161 47.52 -24.77 44.77
N GLY A 162 47.07 -25.75 43.96
CA GLY A 162 47.97 -26.71 43.29
C GLY A 162 48.96 -26.05 42.33
N LEU A 163 48.52 -25.08 41.54
CA LEU A 163 49.37 -24.31 40.63
C LEU A 163 50.37 -23.42 41.38
N ASN A 164 49.98 -22.83 42.51
CA ASN A 164 50.91 -22.05 43.34
C ASN A 164 52.00 -22.94 43.95
N GLU A 165 51.65 -24.16 44.37
CA GLU A 165 52.63 -25.13 44.85
C GLU A 165 53.54 -25.61 43.71
N LEU A 166 52.98 -25.88 42.52
CA LEU A 166 53.77 -26.23 41.34
C LEU A 166 54.76 -25.11 40.98
N LYS A 167 54.31 -23.85 41.01
CA LYS A 167 55.16 -22.67 40.78
C LYS A 167 56.30 -22.60 41.79
N ARG A 168 56.04 -22.87 43.07
CA ARG A 168 57.07 -22.88 44.11
C ARG A 168 58.12 -23.98 43.88
N LEU A 169 57.67 -25.17 43.49
CA LEU A 169 58.56 -26.31 43.17
C LEU A 169 59.36 -26.10 41.89
N ILE A 170 58.75 -25.52 40.84
CA ILE A 170 59.46 -25.17 39.61
C ILE A 170 60.48 -24.06 39.87
N GLN A 171 60.12 -23.04 40.66
CA GLN A 171 61.05 -21.96 41.02
C GLN A 171 62.25 -22.49 41.80
N SER A 172 62.08 -23.49 42.68
CA SER A 172 63.23 -24.09 43.39
C SER A 172 64.13 -24.92 42.46
N VAL A 173 63.58 -25.51 41.40
CA VAL A 173 64.37 -26.22 40.37
C VAL A 173 65.07 -25.22 39.44
N LEU A 174 64.41 -24.13 39.06
CA LEU A 174 64.95 -23.08 38.17
C LEU A 174 66.01 -22.22 38.85
N ASP A 175 65.86 -21.89 40.13
CA ASP A 175 66.94 -21.25 40.90
C ASP A 175 68.19 -22.16 41.00
N GLY A 176 68.04 -23.46 40.70
CA GLY A 176 69.13 -24.43 40.53
C GLY A 176 69.67 -24.58 39.10
N THR A 177 69.06 -23.94 38.10
CA THR A 177 69.41 -24.09 36.68
C THR A 177 69.38 -22.76 35.91
N ASP A 178 70.21 -21.80 36.34
CA ASP A 178 70.53 -20.64 35.50
C ASP A 178 71.49 -21.04 34.38
N SER A 179 70.98 -21.15 33.14
CA SER A 179 71.76 -20.90 31.92
C SER A 179 70.83 -20.63 30.72
N PRO A 180 70.68 -19.36 30.29
CA PRO A 180 69.88 -19.00 29.13
C PRO A 180 70.81 -18.72 27.93
N SER A 181 70.77 -19.55 26.89
CA SER A 181 71.40 -19.17 25.61
C SER A 181 70.72 -19.70 24.35
N SER A 182 69.73 -20.60 24.43
CA SER A 182 69.20 -21.28 23.24
C SER A 182 67.74 -20.95 22.86
N ARG A 183 67.15 -19.83 23.34
CA ARG A 183 65.72 -19.51 23.08
C ARG A 183 65.44 -18.26 22.23
N ARG A 184 66.43 -17.60 21.64
CA ARG A 184 66.20 -16.31 20.92
C ARG A 184 65.75 -16.46 19.46
N SER A 185 66.02 -17.58 18.79
CA SER A 185 65.78 -17.70 17.35
C SER A 185 64.34 -18.04 16.95
N ASP A 186 63.61 -18.77 17.79
CA ASP A 186 62.24 -19.18 17.47
C ASP A 186 61.20 -18.11 17.88
N ASP A 187 61.58 -17.22 18.81
CA ASP A 187 60.74 -16.13 19.32
C ASP A 187 60.57 -15.03 18.25
N ASP A 188 61.67 -14.65 17.57
CA ASP A 188 61.65 -13.64 16.51
C ASP A 188 60.78 -14.06 15.29
N ALA A 189 60.74 -15.37 14.96
CA ALA A 189 59.94 -15.89 13.85
C ALA A 189 58.43 -15.89 14.17
N LEU A 190 58.06 -16.20 15.42
CA LEU A 190 56.68 -16.14 15.89
C LEU A 190 56.19 -14.69 16.02
N GLU A 191 57.07 -13.78 16.45
CA GLU A 191 56.76 -12.36 16.55
C GLU A 191 56.45 -11.74 15.17
N GLU A 192 57.21 -12.14 14.14
CA GLU A 192 56.95 -11.74 12.75
C GLU A 192 55.66 -12.35 12.20
N GLN A 193 55.34 -13.60 12.52
CA GLN A 193 54.08 -14.24 12.12
C GLN A 193 52.84 -13.57 12.78
N ILE A 194 52.97 -13.16 14.04
CA ILE A 194 51.94 -12.39 14.75
C ILE A 194 51.79 -11.01 14.11
N ARG A 195 52.90 -10.34 13.77
CA ARG A 195 52.88 -9.05 13.07
C ARG A 195 52.13 -9.16 11.75
N GLN A 196 52.46 -10.14 10.91
CA GLN A 196 51.80 -10.37 9.63
C GLN A 196 50.30 -10.66 9.79
N THR A 197 49.92 -11.56 10.70
CA THR A 197 48.51 -11.88 10.97
C THR A 197 47.71 -10.66 11.45
N SER A 198 48.37 -9.77 12.22
CA SER A 198 47.77 -8.53 12.71
C SER A 198 47.56 -7.50 11.59
N GLU A 199 48.46 -7.47 10.61
CA GLU A 199 48.38 -6.61 9.42
C GLU A 199 47.29 -7.10 8.47
N ASP A 200 47.21 -8.41 8.22
CA ASP A 200 46.14 -9.01 7.41
C ASP A 200 44.76 -8.77 8.05
N SER A 201 44.67 -8.90 9.38
CA SER A 201 43.46 -8.58 10.14
C SER A 201 43.08 -7.09 10.05
N ARG A 202 44.07 -6.19 9.92
CA ARG A 202 43.83 -4.75 9.76
C ARG A 202 43.35 -4.44 8.35
N ALA A 203 43.98 -5.01 7.32
CA ALA A 203 43.55 -4.87 5.94
C ALA A 203 42.12 -5.37 5.72
N LEU A 204 41.75 -6.50 6.34
CA LEU A 204 40.38 -7.02 6.29
C LEU A 204 39.37 -6.06 6.93
N ARG A 205 39.71 -5.44 8.07
CA ARG A 205 38.86 -4.43 8.71
C ARG A 205 38.67 -3.20 7.83
N GLU A 206 39.73 -2.69 7.21
CA GLU A 206 39.66 -1.54 6.31
C GLU A 206 38.79 -1.83 5.07
N LEU A 207 38.86 -3.04 4.51
CA LEU A 207 37.99 -3.47 3.42
C LEU A 207 36.52 -3.51 3.85
N MET A 208 36.22 -4.12 5.00
CA MET A 208 34.86 -4.17 5.56
C MET A 208 34.31 -2.78 5.86
N GLU A 209 35.14 -1.87 6.39
CA GLU A 209 34.76 -0.47 6.62
C GLU A 209 34.49 0.26 5.29
N GLY A 210 35.30 0.00 4.26
CA GLY A 210 35.09 0.50 2.91
C GLY A 210 33.76 0.02 2.29
N GLU A 211 33.44 -1.27 2.42
CA GLU A 211 32.15 -1.84 1.98
C GLU A 211 30.97 -1.24 2.76
N ARG A 212 31.11 -1.07 4.08
CA ARG A 212 30.10 -0.39 4.91
C ARG A 212 29.94 1.08 4.54
N GLY A 213 31.00 1.75 4.06
CA GLY A 213 30.96 3.10 3.54
C GLY A 213 30.16 3.18 2.23
N LYS A 214 30.45 2.28 1.28
CA LYS A 214 29.70 2.17 0.02
C LYS A 214 28.22 1.84 0.26
N LEU A 215 27.92 0.95 1.20
CA LEU A 215 26.55 0.62 1.56
C LEU A 215 25.81 1.83 2.14
N ARG A 216 26.46 2.63 3.00
CA ARG A 216 25.90 3.88 3.52
C ARG A 216 25.60 4.88 2.40
N GLN A 217 26.52 5.07 1.45
CA GLN A 217 26.29 5.93 0.29
C GLN A 217 25.10 5.44 -0.56
N SER A 218 25.01 4.14 -0.81
CA SER A 218 23.87 3.56 -1.55
C SER A 218 22.53 3.76 -0.83
N LEU A 219 22.52 3.71 0.50
CA LEU A 219 21.33 3.96 1.32
C LEU A 219 20.90 5.42 1.25
N GLU A 220 21.85 6.35 1.31
CA GLU A 220 21.60 7.78 1.16
C GLU A 220 21.06 8.12 -0.24
N GLU A 221 21.60 7.50 -1.29
CA GLU A 221 21.07 7.63 -2.66
C GLU A 221 19.66 7.07 -2.79
N LEU A 222 19.39 5.90 -2.21
CA LEU A 222 18.05 5.32 -2.16
C LEU A 222 17.06 6.23 -1.41
N GLN A 223 17.45 6.81 -0.28
CA GLN A 223 16.62 7.77 0.46
C GLN A 223 16.35 9.04 -0.35
N ARG A 224 17.34 9.53 -1.10
CA ARG A 224 17.19 10.69 -1.98
C ARG A 224 16.20 10.39 -3.12
N LEU A 225 16.35 9.24 -3.78
CA LEU A 225 15.44 8.79 -4.83
C LEU A 225 14.03 8.55 -4.30
N HIS A 226 13.91 7.90 -3.14
CA HIS A 226 12.63 7.70 -2.46
C HIS A 226 11.92 9.04 -2.18
N SER A 227 12.65 10.02 -1.64
CA SER A 227 12.10 11.37 -1.41
C SER A 227 11.62 12.02 -2.72
N GLN A 228 12.36 11.87 -3.81
CA GLN A 228 11.96 12.38 -5.12
C GLN A 228 10.70 11.69 -5.66
N VAL A 229 10.60 10.36 -5.56
CA VAL A 229 9.41 9.61 -5.96
C VAL A 229 8.20 10.01 -5.13
N THR A 230 8.37 10.21 -3.82
CA THR A 230 7.29 10.68 -2.94
C THR A 230 6.78 12.06 -3.37
N LEU A 231 7.67 13.00 -3.68
CA LEU A 231 7.28 14.33 -4.18
C LEU A 231 6.52 14.24 -5.51
N LEU A 232 7.05 13.48 -6.48
CA LEU A 232 6.38 13.27 -7.77
C LEU A 232 5.03 12.55 -7.60
N SER A 233 4.91 11.63 -6.64
CA SER A 233 3.65 10.98 -6.33
C SER A 233 2.61 11.97 -5.79
N VAL A 234 3.01 12.89 -4.91
CA VAL A 234 2.12 13.94 -4.38
C VAL A 234 1.69 14.90 -5.49
N GLU A 235 2.61 15.30 -6.36
CA GLU A 235 2.28 16.13 -7.54
C GLU A 235 1.32 15.41 -8.48
N MET A 236 1.56 14.12 -8.76
CA MET A 236 0.67 13.30 -9.57
C MET A 236 -0.72 13.13 -8.94
N THR A 237 -0.84 13.03 -7.61
CA THR A 237 -2.15 13.00 -6.94
C THR A 237 -2.86 14.34 -7.04
N ALA A 238 -2.16 15.47 -6.83
CA ALA A 238 -2.74 16.80 -6.94
C ALA A 238 -3.25 17.11 -8.37
N LEU A 239 -2.47 16.73 -9.39
CA LEU A 239 -2.88 16.88 -10.79
C LEU A 239 -4.06 15.99 -11.16
N LYS A 240 -4.15 14.78 -10.59
CA LYS A 240 -5.32 13.90 -10.77
C LYS A 240 -6.57 14.51 -10.14
N GLU A 241 -6.47 15.04 -8.92
CA GLU A 241 -7.58 15.72 -8.25
C GLU A 241 -8.04 16.97 -9.01
N GLU A 242 -7.12 17.75 -9.58
CA GLU A 242 -7.47 18.89 -10.43
C GLU A 242 -8.19 18.46 -11.71
N ARG A 243 -7.69 17.43 -12.38
CA ARG A 243 -8.35 16.83 -13.55
C ARG A 243 -9.77 16.34 -13.20
N ASP A 244 -9.93 15.68 -12.07
CA ASP A 244 -11.22 15.12 -11.65
C ASP A 244 -12.21 16.22 -11.25
N ARG A 245 -11.73 17.30 -10.61
CA ARG A 245 -12.53 18.53 -10.38
C ARG A 245 -12.99 19.17 -11.69
N LEU A 246 -12.10 19.28 -12.68
CA LEU A 246 -12.45 19.85 -13.99
C LEU A 246 -13.45 18.96 -14.75
N ARG A 247 -13.32 17.63 -14.65
CA ARG A 247 -14.28 16.68 -15.20
C ARG A 247 -15.66 16.83 -14.56
N GLY A 248 -15.74 16.88 -13.23
CA GLY A 248 -17.01 17.10 -12.52
C GLY A 248 -17.67 18.42 -12.92
N SER A 249 -16.91 19.52 -12.99
CA SER A 249 -17.45 20.80 -13.45
C SER A 249 -17.94 20.77 -14.91
N ALA A 250 -17.31 19.97 -15.78
CA ALA A 250 -17.78 19.80 -17.16
C ALA A 250 -19.09 19.02 -17.23
N GLU A 251 -19.23 17.95 -16.43
CA GLU A 251 -20.47 17.17 -16.30
C GLU A 251 -21.62 18.02 -15.70
N ASP A 252 -21.32 18.86 -14.70
CA ASP A 252 -22.30 19.82 -14.15
C ASP A 252 -22.75 20.86 -15.18
N LYS A 253 -21.83 21.34 -16.03
CA LYS A 253 -22.19 22.25 -17.13
C LYS A 253 -23.08 21.56 -18.15
N GLU A 254 -22.79 20.32 -18.52
CA GLU A 254 -23.61 19.55 -19.46
C GLU A 254 -25.02 19.31 -18.91
N THR A 255 -25.14 18.90 -17.63
CA THR A 255 -26.45 18.72 -16.99
C THR A 255 -27.22 20.03 -16.86
N ASN A 256 -26.55 21.14 -16.55
CA ASN A 256 -27.17 22.47 -16.51
C ASN A 256 -27.63 22.93 -17.90
N GLU A 257 -26.85 22.68 -18.96
CA GLU A 257 -27.26 22.95 -20.35
C GLU A 257 -28.47 22.10 -20.77
N GLN A 258 -28.51 20.83 -20.36
CA GLN A 258 -29.67 19.94 -20.59
C GLN A 258 -30.92 20.45 -19.87
N LEU A 259 -30.80 20.89 -18.61
CA LEU A 259 -31.90 21.50 -17.86
C LEU A 259 -32.40 22.79 -18.52
N LEU A 260 -31.49 23.68 -18.92
CA LEU A 260 -31.83 24.90 -19.63
C LEU A 260 -32.53 24.61 -20.96
N LYS A 261 -32.12 23.57 -21.67
CA LYS A 261 -32.80 23.10 -22.88
C LYS A 261 -34.22 22.61 -22.57
N ALA A 262 -34.40 21.77 -21.55
CA ALA A 262 -35.72 21.28 -21.16
C ALA A 262 -36.66 22.43 -20.73
N ILE A 263 -36.13 23.47 -20.08
CA ILE A 263 -36.90 24.67 -19.74
C ILE A 263 -37.32 25.41 -21.02
N ARG A 264 -36.41 25.63 -21.97
CA ARG A 264 -36.75 26.26 -23.26
C ARG A 264 -37.81 25.48 -24.02
N ASP A 265 -37.65 24.16 -24.14
CA ASP A 265 -38.61 23.28 -24.83
C ASP A 265 -40.00 23.33 -24.17
N ARG A 266 -40.04 23.38 -22.83
CA ARG A 266 -41.29 23.54 -22.07
C ARG A 266 -41.93 24.91 -22.31
N ASP A 267 -41.16 25.98 -22.24
CA ASP A 267 -41.66 27.35 -22.41
C ASP A 267 -42.16 27.57 -23.85
N GLU A 268 -41.51 26.96 -24.84
CA GLU A 268 -41.97 26.92 -26.23
C GLU A 268 -43.28 26.11 -26.39
N ALA A 269 -43.41 24.97 -25.71
CA ALA A 269 -44.66 24.21 -25.68
C ALA A 269 -45.81 25.02 -25.04
N ILE A 270 -45.52 25.80 -24.01
CA ILE A 270 -46.47 26.74 -23.36
C ILE A 270 -46.83 27.89 -24.31
N ALA A 271 -45.87 28.45 -25.04
CA ALA A 271 -46.13 29.50 -26.02
C ALA A 271 -47.00 29.02 -27.19
N ASN A 272 -46.90 27.74 -27.57
CA ASN A 272 -47.66 27.12 -28.66
C ASN A 272 -49.03 26.54 -28.23
N LEU A 273 -49.33 26.51 -26.93
CA LEU A 273 -50.62 26.05 -26.39
C LEU A 273 -51.83 26.86 -26.92
N PRO A 274 -51.78 28.20 -27.02
CA PRO A 274 -52.85 29.01 -27.61
C PRO A 274 -53.12 28.68 -29.08
N GLU A 275 -52.10 28.45 -29.89
CA GLU A 275 -52.27 28.05 -31.30
C GLU A 275 -52.87 26.65 -31.43
N ARG A 276 -52.42 25.70 -30.60
CA ARG A 276 -53.02 24.35 -30.56
C ARG A 276 -54.47 24.39 -30.10
N LEU A 277 -54.79 25.17 -29.08
CA LEU A 277 -56.16 25.35 -28.61
C LEU A 277 -57.02 26.07 -29.65
N ALA A 278 -56.50 27.09 -30.35
CA ALA A 278 -57.20 27.78 -31.43
C ALA A 278 -57.47 26.87 -32.64
N SER A 279 -56.49 26.03 -33.01
CA SER A 279 -56.63 25.03 -34.08
C SER A 279 -57.66 23.96 -33.70
N GLN A 280 -57.68 23.53 -32.43
CA GLN A 280 -58.67 22.59 -31.91
C GLN A 280 -60.07 23.21 -31.81
N TYR A 281 -60.17 24.49 -31.45
CA TYR A 281 -61.43 25.26 -31.48
C TYR A 281 -61.94 25.47 -32.92
N CYS A 282 -61.05 25.70 -33.89
CA CYS A 282 -61.40 25.74 -35.32
C CYS A 282 -61.91 24.38 -35.80
N ILE A 283 -61.24 23.27 -35.46
CA ILE A 283 -61.73 21.93 -35.83
C ILE A 283 -63.08 21.64 -35.19
N PHE A 284 -63.28 22.00 -33.91
CA PHE A 284 -64.55 21.82 -33.21
C PHE A 284 -65.67 22.65 -33.82
N THR A 285 -65.42 23.92 -34.14
CA THR A 285 -66.40 24.81 -34.81
C THR A 285 -66.67 24.40 -36.25
N CYS A 286 -65.69 23.88 -37.00
CA CYS A 286 -65.88 23.29 -38.32
C CYS A 286 -66.70 21.99 -38.26
N HIS A 287 -66.48 21.13 -37.27
CA HIS A 287 -67.32 19.94 -37.04
C HIS A 287 -68.74 20.33 -36.61
N HIS A 288 -68.90 21.32 -35.73
CA HIS A 288 -70.22 21.83 -35.33
C HIS A 288 -70.96 22.49 -36.49
N ASN A 289 -70.27 23.23 -37.38
CA ASN A 289 -70.84 23.79 -38.61
C ASN A 289 -71.15 22.72 -39.66
N SER A 290 -70.36 21.64 -39.76
CA SER A 290 -70.65 20.53 -40.67
C SER A 290 -71.85 19.70 -40.21
N ILE A 291 -72.11 19.63 -38.90
CA ILE A 291 -73.32 19.02 -38.33
C ILE A 291 -74.52 19.97 -38.45
N PHE A 292 -74.34 21.29 -38.34
CA PHE A 292 -75.42 22.27 -38.51
C PHE A 292 -75.79 22.58 -39.97
N LYS A 293 -74.89 22.39 -40.94
CA LYS A 293 -75.16 22.58 -42.37
C LYS A 293 -75.95 21.43 -43.01
N SER A 294 -76.24 20.36 -42.28
CA SER A 294 -77.14 19.28 -42.73
C SER A 294 -78.63 19.55 -42.47
N SER A 295 -79.00 20.65 -41.83
CA SER A 295 -80.40 20.87 -41.38
C SER A 295 -81.09 22.14 -41.86
N PHE A 296 -80.50 23.02 -42.66
CA PHE A 296 -81.24 24.20 -43.17
C PHE A 296 -80.81 24.59 -44.59
N SER A 297 -81.59 24.13 -45.56
CA SER A 297 -81.63 24.66 -46.93
C SER A 297 -83.08 24.88 -47.30
N VAL A 298 -83.58 26.11 -47.09
CA VAL A 298 -84.83 26.60 -47.68
C VAL A 298 -84.64 28.05 -48.11
N TYR A 299 -84.95 28.27 -49.38
CA TYR A 299 -85.09 29.51 -50.15
C TYR A 299 -85.59 30.75 -49.40
N ILE A 300 -85.18 31.95 -49.84
CA ILE A 300 -86.08 33.02 -50.33
C ILE A 300 -85.29 34.12 -51.10
N HIS A 301 -85.94 34.60 -52.16
CA HIS A 301 -85.52 35.60 -53.16
C HIS A 301 -85.46 37.06 -52.65
N LEU A 302 -84.64 37.87 -53.37
CA LEU A 302 -84.57 39.36 -53.53
C LEU A 302 -85.89 40.16 -53.44
N PRO A 303 -85.94 41.52 -53.26
CA PRO A 303 -85.18 42.53 -54.04
C PRO A 303 -84.77 43.89 -53.37
N GLN A 304 -84.09 44.71 -54.20
CA GLN A 304 -83.52 46.08 -54.13
C GLN A 304 -84.21 47.19 -53.28
N SER A 305 -83.41 48.15 -52.75
CA SER A 305 -83.37 49.59 -53.13
C SER A 305 -82.78 50.56 -52.07
N VAL A 306 -81.66 51.20 -52.44
CA VAL A 306 -81.25 52.64 -52.36
C VAL A 306 -81.53 53.52 -51.11
N HIS A 307 -80.43 54.14 -50.62
CA HIS A 307 -80.18 55.55 -50.21
C HIS A 307 -79.59 55.82 -48.80
N ALA A 308 -78.67 56.81 -48.79
CA ALA A 308 -77.97 57.52 -47.69
C ALA A 308 -76.59 56.92 -47.30
N GLN A 309 -75.45 57.63 -47.17
CA GLN A 309 -75.16 59.07 -47.20
C GLN A 309 -73.65 59.31 -47.37
N LYS A 310 -73.29 60.11 -48.39
CA LYS A 310 -72.26 61.18 -48.47
C LYS A 310 -71.01 61.19 -47.53
N GLN A 311 -69.90 61.50 -48.21
CA GLN A 311 -68.61 62.10 -47.79
C GLN A 311 -67.42 61.14 -47.68
N ILE A 312 -66.47 61.29 -48.62
CA ILE A 312 -65.04 61.66 -48.46
C ILE A 312 -64.39 61.37 -49.83
N HIS A 313 -64.25 62.38 -50.70
CA HIS A 313 -63.54 62.28 -51.99
C HIS A 313 -62.62 63.49 -52.17
N GLY A 314 -61.50 63.50 -51.42
CA GLY A 314 -60.49 64.55 -51.51
C GLY A 314 -59.05 64.14 -51.17
N ARG A 315 -58.72 62.84 -51.11
CA ARG A 315 -57.37 62.35 -50.70
C ARG A 315 -56.77 61.25 -51.60
N SER A 316 -57.24 61.00 -52.82
CA SER A 316 -56.85 59.78 -53.55
C SER A 316 -55.42 59.75 -54.11
N SER A 317 -54.76 60.89 -54.34
CA SER A 317 -53.41 60.91 -54.93
C SER A 317 -52.30 60.65 -53.90
N ASP A 318 -52.38 61.29 -52.73
CA ASP A 318 -51.41 61.05 -51.64
C ASP A 318 -51.68 59.71 -50.95
N SER A 319 -52.95 59.30 -50.85
CA SER A 319 -53.29 57.97 -50.31
C SER A 319 -52.70 56.83 -51.14
N GLY A 320 -52.68 56.95 -52.48
CA GLY A 320 -52.12 55.91 -53.37
C GLY A 320 -50.60 55.78 -53.27
N LYS A 321 -49.87 56.91 -53.12
CA LYS A 321 -48.42 56.91 -52.90
C LYS A 321 -48.06 56.35 -51.52
N VAL A 322 -48.84 56.68 -50.49
CA VAL A 322 -48.67 56.13 -49.14
C VAL A 322 -48.93 54.62 -49.12
N THR A 323 -49.94 54.12 -49.84
CA THR A 323 -50.18 52.66 -49.92
C THR A 323 -49.08 51.94 -50.69
N LEU A 324 -48.55 52.50 -51.78
CA LEU A 324 -47.46 51.88 -52.54
C LEU A 324 -46.17 51.82 -51.71
N LEU A 325 -45.79 52.92 -51.05
CA LEU A 325 -44.64 52.96 -50.15
C LEU A 325 -44.83 52.04 -48.94
N SER A 326 -46.06 51.88 -48.44
CA SER A 326 -46.36 50.92 -47.38
C SER A 326 -46.13 49.48 -47.84
N VAL A 327 -46.51 49.13 -49.07
CA VAL A 327 -46.31 47.79 -49.64
C VAL A 327 -44.83 47.51 -49.91
N GLU A 328 -44.09 48.48 -50.44
CA GLU A 328 -42.63 48.35 -50.63
C GLU A 328 -41.90 48.23 -49.29
N MET A 329 -42.33 48.97 -48.27
CA MET A 329 -41.74 48.89 -46.93
C MET A 329 -42.11 47.58 -46.21
N THR A 330 -43.27 46.98 -46.48
CA THR A 330 -43.56 45.61 -46.00
C THR A 330 -42.72 44.58 -46.72
N ALA A 331 -42.56 44.67 -48.05
CA ALA A 331 -41.75 43.73 -48.82
C ALA A 331 -40.26 43.78 -48.42
N LEU A 332 -39.69 44.98 -48.22
CA LEU A 332 -38.32 45.13 -47.74
C LEU A 332 -38.13 44.69 -46.28
N LYS A 333 -39.17 44.82 -45.43
CA LYS A 333 -39.15 44.27 -44.07
C LYS A 333 -39.14 42.75 -44.10
N GLU A 334 -39.99 42.12 -44.91
CA GLU A 334 -40.04 40.67 -45.09
C GLU A 334 -38.72 40.12 -45.65
N GLU A 335 -38.12 40.78 -46.64
CA GLU A 335 -36.81 40.41 -47.20
C GLU A 335 -35.70 40.48 -46.13
N ARG A 336 -35.71 41.55 -45.32
CA ARG A 336 -34.74 41.74 -44.24
C ARG A 336 -34.93 40.74 -43.10
N ASP A 337 -36.16 40.43 -42.72
CA ASP A 337 -36.46 39.45 -41.68
C ASP A 337 -36.12 38.02 -42.16
N ARG A 338 -36.32 37.73 -43.46
CA ARG A 338 -35.87 36.48 -44.10
C ARG A 338 -34.35 36.34 -44.10
N LEU A 339 -33.61 37.40 -44.43
CA LEU A 339 -32.14 37.38 -44.41
C LEU A 339 -31.59 37.27 -42.99
N ARG A 340 -32.25 37.90 -42.00
CA ARG A 340 -31.93 37.75 -40.57
C ARG A 340 -32.12 36.30 -40.12
N GLY A 341 -33.27 35.69 -40.42
CA GLY A 341 -33.52 34.28 -40.10
C GLY A 341 -32.49 33.35 -40.74
N SER A 342 -32.16 33.54 -42.03
CA SER A 342 -31.14 32.72 -42.69
C SER A 342 -29.72 32.91 -42.12
N ALA A 343 -29.40 34.07 -41.56
CA ALA A 343 -28.12 34.31 -40.90
C ALA A 343 -28.07 33.62 -39.54
N GLU A 344 -29.15 33.71 -38.77
CA GLU A 344 -29.32 33.01 -37.48
C GLU A 344 -29.30 31.48 -37.67
N ASP A 345 -29.92 30.96 -38.73
CA ASP A 345 -29.87 29.53 -39.11
C ASP A 345 -28.45 29.06 -39.46
N LYS A 346 -27.65 29.91 -40.12
CA LYS A 346 -26.25 29.59 -40.43
C LYS A 346 -25.39 29.56 -39.18
N GLU A 347 -25.57 30.52 -38.28
CA GLU A 347 -24.84 30.59 -37.01
C GLU A 347 -25.17 29.38 -36.13
N THR A 348 -26.45 29.01 -36.00
CA THR A 348 -26.86 27.83 -35.24
C THR A 348 -26.33 26.53 -35.87
N ASN A 349 -26.28 26.43 -37.20
CA ASN A 349 -25.69 25.28 -37.88
C ASN A 349 -24.17 25.19 -37.68
N GLU A 350 -23.44 26.32 -37.68
CA GLU A 350 -22.01 26.36 -37.36
C GLU A 350 -21.73 25.94 -35.91
N GLN A 351 -22.57 26.40 -34.96
CA GLN A 351 -22.51 25.99 -33.56
C GLN A 351 -22.77 24.49 -33.40
N LEU A 352 -23.76 23.93 -34.12
CA LEU A 352 -24.05 22.50 -34.13
C LEU A 352 -22.86 21.69 -34.66
N LEU A 353 -22.27 22.11 -35.78
CA LEU A 353 -21.09 21.45 -36.35
C LEU A 353 -19.89 21.49 -35.41
N LYS A 354 -19.72 22.59 -34.66
CA LYS A 354 -18.69 22.68 -33.62
C LYS A 354 -18.94 21.69 -32.48
N ALA A 355 -20.16 21.64 -31.96
CA ALA A 355 -20.54 20.69 -30.91
C ALA A 355 -20.34 19.22 -31.34
N ILE A 356 -20.62 18.89 -32.60
CA ILE A 356 -20.37 17.55 -33.15
C ILE A 356 -18.86 17.23 -33.14
N ARG A 357 -18.02 18.16 -33.60
CA ARG A 357 -16.56 17.97 -33.59
C ARG A 357 -16.02 17.81 -32.17
N ASP A 358 -16.45 18.65 -31.25
CA ASP A 358 -16.01 18.62 -29.85
C ASP A 358 -16.42 17.29 -29.18
N ARG A 359 -17.64 16.80 -29.46
CA ARG A 359 -18.11 15.47 -29.03
C ARG A 359 -17.26 14.35 -29.61
N ASP A 360 -16.99 14.37 -30.92
CA ASP A 360 -16.24 13.31 -31.58
C ASP A 360 -14.78 13.27 -31.10
N GLU A 361 -14.17 14.44 -30.83
CA GLU A 361 -12.85 14.55 -30.20
C GLU A 361 -12.87 13.98 -28.76
N ALA A 362 -13.92 14.28 -27.98
CA ALA A 362 -14.09 13.71 -26.65
C ALA A 362 -14.25 12.19 -26.67
N ILE A 363 -15.00 11.65 -27.64
CA ILE A 363 -15.15 10.20 -27.86
C ILE A 363 -13.79 9.58 -28.23
N ALA A 364 -13.01 10.19 -29.11
CA ALA A 364 -11.70 9.70 -29.48
C ALA A 364 -10.75 9.65 -28.27
N LYS A 365 -10.74 10.71 -27.44
CA LYS A 365 -9.96 10.75 -26.19
C LYS A 365 -10.42 9.68 -25.19
N LYS A 366 -11.74 9.48 -25.05
CA LYS A 366 -12.31 8.43 -24.20
C LYS A 366 -11.82 7.05 -24.64
N ASN A 367 -11.96 6.73 -25.93
CA ASN A 367 -11.54 5.44 -26.47
C ASN A 367 -10.03 5.20 -26.28
N ALA A 368 -9.20 6.24 -26.45
CA ALA A 368 -7.76 6.14 -26.22
C ALA A 368 -7.44 5.80 -24.75
N VAL A 369 -8.12 6.43 -23.79
CA VAL A 369 -7.96 6.12 -22.36
C VAL A 369 -8.46 4.71 -22.03
N GLU A 370 -9.58 4.27 -22.62
CA GLU A 370 -10.10 2.91 -22.44
C GLU A 370 -9.12 1.85 -22.98
N MET A 371 -8.45 2.13 -24.10
CA MET A 371 -7.40 1.25 -24.63
C MET A 371 -6.19 1.16 -23.69
N GLU A 372 -5.71 2.28 -23.16
CA GLU A 372 -4.60 2.27 -22.18
C GLU A 372 -5.00 1.59 -20.87
N LEU A 373 -6.25 1.74 -20.42
CA LEU A 373 -6.78 1.03 -19.26
C LEU A 373 -6.81 -0.49 -19.49
N ALA A 374 -7.28 -0.93 -20.66
CA ALA A 374 -7.28 -2.34 -21.03
C ALA A 374 -5.85 -2.92 -21.06
N LYS A 375 -4.89 -2.15 -21.61
CA LYS A 375 -3.48 -2.52 -21.61
C LYS A 375 -2.91 -2.65 -20.20
N CYS A 376 -3.13 -1.65 -19.34
CA CYS A 376 -2.69 -1.69 -17.93
C CYS A 376 -3.28 -2.90 -17.18
N LYS A 377 -4.55 -3.26 -17.47
CA LYS A 377 -5.18 -4.45 -16.91
C LYS A 377 -4.49 -5.74 -17.36
N ILE A 378 -4.12 -5.83 -18.63
CA ILE A 378 -3.35 -6.97 -19.16
C ILE A 378 -1.97 -7.05 -18.49
N ASP A 379 -1.27 -5.92 -18.36
CA ASP A 379 0.04 -5.85 -17.71
C ASP A 379 -0.05 -6.29 -16.24
N MET A 380 -1.08 -5.85 -15.52
CA MET A 380 -1.35 -6.30 -14.14
C MET A 380 -1.62 -7.81 -14.06
N MET A 381 -2.42 -8.37 -14.98
CA MET A 381 -2.68 -9.81 -15.02
C MET A 381 -1.41 -10.60 -15.33
N SER A 382 -0.57 -10.12 -16.25
CA SER A 382 0.73 -10.72 -16.57
C SER A 382 1.66 -10.69 -15.35
N LEU A 383 1.76 -9.55 -14.66
CA LEU A 383 2.60 -9.40 -13.47
C LEU A 383 2.12 -10.31 -12.33
N ASN A 384 0.80 -10.43 -12.13
CA ASN A 384 0.23 -11.34 -11.15
C ASN A 384 0.57 -12.80 -11.48
N SER A 385 0.48 -13.20 -12.75
CA SER A 385 0.91 -14.54 -13.19
C SER A 385 2.39 -14.78 -12.88
N GLN A 386 3.27 -13.83 -13.19
CA GLN A 386 4.71 -13.94 -12.92
C GLN A 386 5.01 -14.04 -11.42
N LEU A 387 4.26 -13.30 -10.58
CA LEU A 387 4.39 -13.36 -9.13
C LEU A 387 4.00 -14.75 -8.61
N LEU A 388 2.88 -15.31 -9.08
CA LEU A 388 2.44 -16.64 -8.71
C LEU A 388 3.47 -17.71 -9.11
N ASP A 389 4.04 -17.61 -10.31
CA ASP A 389 5.10 -18.51 -10.77
C ASP A 389 6.36 -18.42 -9.89
N ALA A 390 6.76 -17.19 -9.52
CA ALA A 390 7.91 -16.97 -8.64
C ALA A 390 7.68 -17.52 -7.22
N ILE A 391 6.47 -17.35 -6.66
CA ILE A 391 6.08 -17.93 -5.37
C ILE A 391 6.13 -19.45 -5.46
N GLN A 392 5.58 -20.04 -6.53
CA GLN A 392 5.57 -21.48 -6.72
C GLN A 392 7.01 -22.05 -6.86
N GLN A 393 7.90 -21.35 -7.56
CA GLN A 393 9.31 -21.71 -7.66
C GLN A 393 10.01 -21.65 -6.30
N LYS A 394 9.78 -20.58 -5.53
CA LYS A 394 10.34 -20.44 -4.18
C LYS A 394 9.87 -21.56 -3.26
N LEU A 395 8.58 -21.88 -3.28
CA LEU A 395 8.00 -22.97 -2.49
C LEU A 395 8.66 -24.32 -2.83
N ASN A 396 8.82 -24.61 -4.13
CA ASN A 396 9.48 -25.85 -4.58
C ASN A 396 10.95 -25.93 -4.11
N LEU A 397 11.70 -24.84 -4.21
CA LEU A 397 13.08 -24.81 -3.72
C LEU A 397 13.16 -24.98 -2.20
N SER A 398 12.25 -24.34 -1.45
CA SER A 398 12.15 -24.54 0.00
C SER A 398 11.88 -25.99 0.38
N GLN A 399 10.97 -26.67 -0.32
CA GLN A 399 10.68 -28.10 -0.10
C GLN A 399 11.89 -28.99 -0.44
N GLN A 400 12.62 -28.68 -1.51
CA GLN A 400 13.85 -29.41 -1.85
C GLN A 400 14.94 -29.24 -0.78
N LEU A 401 15.07 -28.04 -0.20
CA LEU A 401 16.00 -27.78 0.89
C LEU A 401 15.62 -28.53 2.16
N GLU A 402 14.34 -28.55 2.52
CA GLU A 402 13.82 -29.31 3.66
C GLU A 402 14.09 -30.81 3.50
N ALA A 403 13.79 -31.37 2.32
CA ALA A 403 14.10 -32.77 2.02
C ALA A 403 15.60 -33.09 2.12
N TRP A 404 16.46 -32.18 1.62
CA TRP A 404 17.90 -32.34 1.75
C TRP A 404 18.39 -32.25 3.20
N GLN A 405 17.81 -31.35 3.99
CA GLN A 405 18.10 -31.24 5.42
C GLN A 405 17.72 -32.55 6.14
N ASP A 406 16.54 -33.09 5.88
CA ASP A 406 16.11 -34.38 6.45
C ASP A 406 17.07 -35.52 6.10
N ASP A 407 17.50 -35.60 4.85
CA ASP A 407 18.46 -36.60 4.40
C ASP A 407 19.82 -36.46 5.11
N MET A 408 20.29 -35.22 5.31
CA MET A 408 21.54 -34.97 6.03
C MET A 408 21.43 -35.34 7.51
N HIS A 409 20.34 -34.99 8.19
CA HIS A 409 20.10 -35.40 9.58
C HIS A 409 20.10 -36.93 9.70
N ARG A 410 19.42 -37.64 8.81
CA ARG A 410 19.42 -39.11 8.79
C ARG A 410 20.83 -39.69 8.60
N VAL A 411 21.65 -39.08 7.75
CA VAL A 411 23.05 -39.52 7.56
C VAL A 411 23.86 -39.29 8.83
N ILE A 412 23.69 -38.15 9.51
CA ILE A 412 24.38 -37.85 10.78
C ILE A 412 23.95 -38.86 11.85
N ASP A 413 22.66 -39.11 12.00
CA ASP A 413 22.13 -40.08 12.96
C ASP A 413 22.67 -41.48 12.70
N GLN A 414 22.69 -41.92 11.43
CA GLN A 414 23.25 -43.21 11.06
C GLN A 414 24.74 -43.30 11.40
N GLN A 415 25.52 -42.24 11.15
CA GLN A 415 26.95 -42.20 11.49
C GLN A 415 27.18 -42.24 13.00
N LEU A 416 26.36 -41.55 13.80
CA LEU A 416 26.41 -41.60 15.25
C LEU A 416 26.08 -43.00 15.77
N MET A 417 25.03 -43.64 15.25
CA MET A 417 24.65 -45.01 15.61
C MET A 417 25.73 -46.02 15.24
N ASP A 418 26.31 -45.92 14.04
CA ASP A 418 27.40 -46.80 13.60
C ASP A 418 28.67 -46.62 14.45
N LYS A 419 28.95 -45.39 14.92
CA LYS A 419 30.07 -45.09 15.81
C LYS A 419 29.85 -45.71 17.19
N HIS A 420 28.67 -45.50 17.78
CA HIS A 420 28.31 -46.15 19.04
C HIS A 420 28.36 -47.67 18.90
N LEU A 421 27.80 -48.25 17.84
CA LEU A 421 27.86 -49.70 17.66
C LEU A 421 29.31 -50.21 17.58
N LYS A 422 30.22 -49.50 16.91
CA LYS A 422 31.66 -49.86 16.84
C LYS A 422 32.37 -49.72 18.18
N GLU A 423 32.06 -48.70 18.97
CA GLU A 423 32.61 -48.52 20.32
C GLU A 423 32.13 -49.62 21.27
N TRP A 424 30.87 -50.04 21.16
CA TRP A 424 30.27 -51.08 22.00
C TRP A 424 30.56 -52.51 21.51
N SER A 425 31.01 -52.67 20.26
CA SER A 425 31.47 -53.95 19.70
C SER A 425 32.92 -54.29 20.03
N GLN A 426 33.68 -53.37 20.64
CA GLN A 426 35.03 -53.66 21.13
C GLN A 426 34.96 -54.23 22.55
N PRO A 427 35.33 -55.50 22.79
CA PRO A 427 35.45 -56.01 24.15
C PRO A 427 36.67 -55.37 24.81
N ALA A 428 36.50 -54.87 26.03
CA ALA A 428 37.59 -54.50 26.92
C ALA A 428 38.41 -55.74 27.31
N TYR A 429 39.28 -56.23 26.42
CA TYR A 429 40.27 -57.24 26.76
C TYR A 429 41.49 -57.11 25.85
N SER A 430 42.55 -56.49 26.37
CA SER A 430 43.94 -56.96 26.26
C SER A 430 44.87 -56.02 27.02
N PHE A 431 44.98 -56.28 28.33
CA PHE A 431 46.16 -55.91 29.11
C PHE A 431 47.18 -57.06 28.94
N SER A 432 48.36 -56.80 28.36
CA SER A 432 49.68 -57.30 28.80
C SER A 432 50.77 -57.32 27.71
N ASN A 433 51.91 -56.70 28.06
CA ASN A 433 53.32 -56.97 27.75
C ASN A 433 53.83 -57.30 26.33
N GLY A 434 54.89 -56.56 25.94
CA GLY A 434 56.20 -57.19 25.72
C GLY A 434 56.81 -57.14 24.31
N TYR A 435 57.76 -56.22 24.13
CA TYR A 435 59.00 -56.31 23.34
C TYR A 435 59.00 -56.69 21.83
N ARG A 436 59.53 -55.71 21.06
CA ARG A 436 60.60 -55.83 20.03
C ARG A 436 60.22 -56.06 18.55
N ALA A 437 60.43 -54.97 17.81
CA ALA A 437 61.02 -54.83 16.47
C ALA A 437 60.41 -55.56 15.26
N LYS A 438 59.99 -54.77 14.26
CA LYS A 438 60.38 -54.92 12.85
C LYS A 438 60.11 -53.62 12.06
N ARG A 439 61.10 -53.23 11.26
CA ARG A 439 61.07 -52.16 10.26
C ARG A 439 60.16 -52.57 9.09
N CYS A 440 59.44 -51.61 8.49
CA CYS A 440 59.59 -51.22 7.07
C CYS A 440 58.49 -50.26 6.60
N ALA A 441 58.97 -49.10 6.13
CA ALA A 441 58.49 -48.28 5.01
C ALA A 441 56.97 -48.07 4.80
N ARG A 442 56.54 -46.82 4.99
CA ARG A 442 55.38 -46.26 4.29
C ARG A 442 55.79 -44.93 3.64
N PRO A 443 55.45 -44.67 2.35
CA PRO A 443 55.86 -43.46 1.66
C PRO A 443 54.93 -42.29 2.01
N SER A 444 55.52 -41.12 2.20
CA SER A 444 54.82 -39.83 2.28
C SER A 444 54.41 -39.35 0.88
N PRO A 445 53.18 -38.86 0.67
CA PRO A 445 52.87 -38.02 -0.48
C PRO A 445 53.26 -36.58 -0.17
N VAL A 446 54.21 -36.08 -0.94
CA VAL A 446 54.59 -34.69 -1.10
C VAL A 446 53.42 -33.92 -1.73
N PHE A 447 52.96 -32.84 -1.10
CA PHE A 447 52.20 -31.79 -1.77
C PHE A 447 53.14 -30.62 -2.05
N ARG A 448 53.29 -30.30 -3.33
CA ARG A 448 53.95 -29.09 -3.85
C ARG A 448 52.86 -28.05 -4.15
N PRO A 449 53.08 -26.75 -3.86
CA PRO A 449 52.14 -25.66 -4.13
C PRO A 449 52.34 -25.06 -5.55
N GLU A 450 51.51 -24.05 -5.88
CA GLU A 450 51.47 -23.20 -7.09
C GLU A 450 50.43 -23.62 -8.15
N GLN A 451 49.68 -22.73 -8.82
CA GLN A 451 49.53 -21.28 -8.78
C GLN A 451 48.22 -20.90 -9.50
N GLN A 452 47.85 -19.65 -9.33
CA GLN A 452 46.71 -18.87 -9.83
C GLN A 452 46.65 -18.73 -11.37
N GLY A 453 45.45 -18.55 -11.94
CA GLY A 453 45.29 -18.13 -13.34
C GLY A 453 43.83 -18.12 -13.84
N ASP A 454 43.24 -16.92 -13.84
CA ASP A 454 42.29 -16.32 -14.80
C ASP A 454 40.98 -17.02 -15.26
N GLU A 455 39.89 -16.31 -14.97
CA GLU A 455 38.55 -16.34 -15.61
C GLU A 455 38.62 -16.13 -17.15
N PRO A 456 37.68 -16.69 -17.94
CA PRO A 456 36.43 -15.95 -18.19
C PRO A 456 35.14 -16.78 -18.38
N ILE A 457 34.04 -16.25 -17.84
CA ILE A 457 32.70 -16.07 -18.46
C ILE A 457 32.29 -17.06 -19.58
N GLY A 458 31.23 -17.83 -19.33
CA GLY A 458 30.29 -18.25 -20.39
C GLY A 458 29.79 -19.69 -20.30
N ALA A 459 28.55 -19.85 -19.84
CA ALA A 459 27.61 -20.93 -20.17
C ALA A 459 28.10 -22.38 -20.14
N GLU A 460 27.81 -23.11 -19.05
CA GLU A 460 27.30 -24.50 -19.09
C GLU A 460 26.99 -25.02 -17.67
N ARG A 461 25.96 -24.45 -17.02
CA ARG A 461 25.30 -25.11 -15.88
C ARG A 461 24.32 -26.13 -16.43
N ASN A 462 24.81 -27.29 -16.87
CA ASN A 462 23.97 -28.47 -17.13
C ASN A 462 24.84 -29.70 -17.44
N ARG A 463 25.56 -30.24 -16.44
CA ARG A 463 26.09 -31.61 -16.51
C ARG A 463 26.72 -32.18 -15.24
N LEU A 464 26.13 -31.97 -14.06
CA LEU A 464 26.51 -32.76 -12.88
C LEU A 464 25.24 -33.15 -12.14
N PHE A 465 25.19 -34.38 -11.62
CA PHE A 465 24.03 -35.12 -11.09
C PHE A 465 23.21 -35.89 -12.13
N SER A 466 23.83 -36.93 -12.69
CA SER A 466 23.13 -38.07 -13.30
C SER A 466 23.44 -39.37 -12.55
N PHE A 467 23.18 -39.39 -11.25
CA PHE A 467 23.13 -40.59 -10.41
C PHE A 467 22.19 -40.21 -9.25
N PHE A 468 20.90 -40.56 -9.19
CA PHE A 468 20.33 -41.90 -9.12
C PHE A 468 18.95 -41.92 -9.79
N LYS A 469 18.76 -42.85 -10.73
CA LYS A 469 17.44 -43.32 -11.14
C LYS A 469 17.44 -44.83 -10.95
N LYS A 470 16.76 -45.33 -9.93
CA LYS A 470 16.31 -46.72 -9.93
C LYS A 470 15.09 -46.93 -9.04
N ASN A 471 13.99 -47.21 -9.76
CA ASN A 471 12.74 -47.88 -9.42
C ASN A 471 11.81 -47.25 -8.40
#